data_AF-A0A2H0D7Y1-F1
#
_entry.id   AF-A0A2H0D7Y1-F1
#
_cell.length_a   1.000
_cell.length_b   1.000
_cell.length_c   1.000
_cell.angle_alpha   90.00
_cell.angle_beta   90.00
_cell.angle_gamma   90.00
#
_symmetry.space_group_name_H-M   'P 1'
#
loop_
_entity.id
_entity.type
_entity.pdbx_description
1 polymer ?
#
loop_
_entity_poly.entity_id
_entity_poly.type
_entity_poly.pdbx_seq_one_letter_code
_entity_poly.pdbx_strand_id
1 'polypeptide(L)'
;MRQILFLRDPGYTRCPSCKNVSSLHRSRARSFKEKLIKATKLYKIYRCKTCGWRGYFATIVITKKDIKLFFMYGAIALLSGLIIREILKRFLTT
;
A
#
# COMPACT_ATOMS: atom_id res chain seq x y z
N MET A 1 -19.35 -3.85 5.05
CA MET A 1 -18.39 -4.80 4.44
C MET A 1 -17.02 -4.14 4.37
N ARG A 2 -16.06 -4.59 5.20
CA ARG A 2 -14.68 -4.09 5.26
C ARG A 2 -13.91 -4.55 4.01
N GLN A 3 -13.24 -3.63 3.31
CA GLN A 3 -12.13 -4.01 2.42
C GLN A 3 -10.81 -3.64 3.09
N ILE A 4 -10.17 -4.72 3.55
CA ILE A 4 -8.81 -4.82 4.04
C ILE A 4 -7.87 -4.44 2.89
N LEU A 5 -6.74 -3.78 3.19
CA LEU A 5 -5.58 -3.60 2.31
C LEU A 5 -5.46 -4.79 1.33
N PHE A 6 -5.85 -4.60 0.07
CA PHE A 6 -5.76 -5.66 -0.93
C PHE A 6 -4.28 -5.95 -1.18
N LEU A 7 -3.77 -7.06 -0.65
CA LEU A 7 -2.56 -7.68 -1.18
C LEU A 7 -2.90 -8.13 -2.60
N ARG A 8 -2.62 -7.28 -3.59
CA ARG A 8 -2.75 -7.66 -4.98
C ARG A 8 -1.63 -8.66 -5.26
N ASP A 9 -1.96 -9.93 -5.49
CA ASP A 9 -1.00 -10.93 -5.95
C ASP A 9 -0.61 -10.61 -7.39
N PRO A 10 0.59 -10.06 -7.64
CA PRO A 10 0.97 -9.61 -8.97
C PRO A 10 1.37 -10.80 -9.87
N GLY A 11 1.37 -12.03 -9.34
CA GLY A 11 1.55 -13.25 -10.12
C GLY A 11 0.50 -13.43 -11.22
N TYR A 12 -0.73 -12.93 -11.00
CA TYR A 12 -1.81 -12.94 -11.99
C TYR A 12 -1.79 -11.71 -12.93
N THR A 13 -0.82 -10.80 -12.77
CA THR A 13 -0.69 -9.63 -13.66
C THR A 13 -0.06 -10.06 -14.97
N ARG A 14 -0.34 -9.33 -16.06
CA ARG A 14 0.34 -9.55 -17.35
C ARG A 14 1.77 -9.05 -17.26
N CYS A 15 2.71 -9.79 -17.84
CA CYS A 15 4.07 -9.29 -17.99
C CYS A 15 4.07 -8.06 -18.94
N PRO A 16 4.71 -6.94 -18.57
CA PRO A 16 4.72 -5.75 -19.43
C PRO A 16 5.48 -5.95 -20.75
N SER A 17 6.43 -6.89 -20.79
CA SER A 17 7.23 -7.19 -21.99
C SER A 17 6.52 -8.16 -22.93
N CYS A 18 6.14 -9.36 -22.47
CA CYS A 18 5.56 -10.40 -23.33
C CYS A 18 4.03 -10.53 -23.24
N LYS A 19 3.37 -9.72 -22.39
CA LYS A 19 1.91 -9.71 -22.16
C LYS A 19 1.29 -11.04 -21.67
N ASN A 20 2.09 -12.09 -21.50
CA ASN A 20 1.64 -13.38 -20.97
C ASN A 20 1.13 -13.26 -19.53
N VAL A 21 -0.07 -13.80 -19.30
CA VAL A 21 -0.70 -13.96 -17.99
C VAL A 21 0.00 -15.06 -17.19
N SER A 22 -0.01 -14.95 -15.85
CA SER A 22 0.50 -15.98 -14.92
C SER A 22 1.97 -16.40 -15.11
N SER A 23 2.75 -15.60 -15.82
CA SER A 23 4.16 -15.90 -16.13
C SER A 23 5.15 -15.30 -15.13
N LEU A 24 4.66 -14.48 -14.19
CA LEU A 24 5.46 -13.76 -13.19
C LEU A 24 5.65 -14.60 -11.92
N HIS A 25 6.90 -14.76 -11.50
CA HIS A 25 7.27 -15.43 -10.24
C HIS A 25 8.19 -14.55 -9.40
N ARG A 26 8.20 -14.79 -8.08
CA ARG A 26 8.98 -14.01 -7.12
C ARG A 26 10.48 -14.29 -7.29
N SER A 27 11.28 -13.24 -7.42
CA SER A 27 12.74 -13.37 -7.50
C SER A 27 13.43 -12.83 -6.24
N ARG A 28 14.69 -13.24 -6.02
CA ARG A 28 15.51 -12.78 -4.90
C ARG A 28 16.27 -11.51 -5.27
N ALA A 29 16.37 -10.60 -4.29
CA ALA A 29 17.26 -9.44 -4.38
C ALA A 29 18.71 -9.92 -4.39
N ARG A 30 19.50 -9.45 -5.36
CA ARG A 30 20.94 -9.72 -5.49
C ARG A 30 21.79 -8.52 -5.09
N SER A 31 21.35 -7.30 -5.38
CA SER A 31 22.14 -6.08 -5.10
C SER A 31 21.73 -5.37 -3.81
N PHE A 32 22.64 -4.57 -3.24
CA PHE A 32 22.38 -3.76 -2.04
C PHE A 32 21.20 -2.79 -2.22
N LYS A 33 21.11 -2.12 -3.38
CA LYS A 33 19.97 -1.26 -3.73
C LYS A 33 18.64 -2.03 -3.70
N GLU A 34 18.64 -3.27 -4.20
CA GLU A 34 17.45 -4.13 -4.20
C GLU A 34 17.06 -4.60 -2.79
N LYS A 35 18.05 -4.80 -1.90
CA LYS A 35 17.80 -5.10 -0.48
C LYS A 35 17.17 -3.90 0.22
N LEU A 36 17.63 -2.68 -0.06
CA LEU A 36 17.06 -1.44 0.50
C LEU A 36 15.60 -1.27 0.09
N ILE A 37 15.30 -1.43 -1.20
CA ILE A 37 13.92 -1.34 -1.71
C ILE A 37 13.05 -2.44 -1.10
N LYS A 38 13.58 -3.67 -0.96
CA LYS A 38 12.86 -4.78 -0.32
C LYS A 38 12.59 -4.55 1.17
N ALA A 39 13.46 -3.81 1.87
CA ALA A 39 13.27 -3.47 3.29
C ALA A 39 12.03 -2.62 3.52
N THR A 40 11.66 -1.78 2.55
CA THR A 40 10.44 -0.96 2.64
C THR A 40 9.14 -1.79 2.63
N LYS A 41 9.18 -3.11 2.35
CA LYS A 41 8.02 -4.03 2.21
C LYS A 41 6.95 -3.63 1.17
N LEU A 42 7.01 -2.41 0.64
CA LEU A 42 6.08 -1.87 -0.35
C LEU A 42 6.27 -2.53 -1.71
N TYR A 43 7.50 -2.88 -2.07
CA TYR A 43 7.85 -3.41 -3.38
C TYR A 43 8.44 -4.81 -3.30
N LYS A 44 8.00 -5.69 -4.19
CA LYS A 44 8.53 -7.05 -4.35
C LYS A 44 9.06 -7.22 -5.77
N ILE A 45 10.15 -7.97 -5.90
CA ILE A 45 10.83 -8.22 -7.18
C ILE A 45 10.19 -9.45 -7.84
N TYR A 46 9.85 -9.30 -9.11
CA TYR A 46 9.31 -10.37 -9.94
C TYR A 46 10.14 -10.56 -11.20
N ARG A 47 10.13 -11.80 -11.70
CA ARG A 47 10.72 -12.18 -12.98
C ARG A 47 9.70 -12.94 -13.82
N CYS A 48 9.69 -12.68 -15.12
CA CYS A 48 8.88 -13.44 -16.05
C CYS A 48 9.61 -14.74 -16.45
N LYS A 49 8.91 -15.87 -16.46
CA LYS A 49 9.46 -17.18 -16.89
C LYS A 49 9.66 -17.26 -18.41
N THR A 50 8.86 -16.56 -19.20
CA THR A 50 8.84 -16.69 -20.67
C THR A 50 9.84 -15.75 -21.34
N CYS A 51 9.81 -14.45 -21.02
CA CYS A 51 10.72 -13.46 -21.64
C CYS A 51 11.90 -13.04 -20.76
N GLY A 52 11.98 -13.53 -19.52
CA GLY A 52 13.07 -13.20 -18.60
C GLY A 52 13.01 -11.79 -17.99
N TRP A 53 12.01 -10.97 -18.33
CA TRP A 53 11.81 -9.61 -17.80
C TRP A 53 11.90 -9.57 -16.27
N ARG A 54 12.54 -8.53 -15.73
CA ARG A 54 12.76 -8.32 -14.29
C ARG A 54 12.29 -6.93 -13.90
N GLY A 55 11.50 -6.83 -12.83
CA GLY A 55 11.08 -5.54 -12.30
C GLY A 55 10.42 -5.64 -10.93
N TYR A 56 9.97 -4.49 -10.44
CA TYR A 56 9.37 -4.33 -9.13
C TYR A 56 7.87 -4.14 -9.26
N PHE A 57 7.10 -4.83 -8.44
CA PHE A 57 5.66 -4.59 -8.29
C PHE A 57 5.36 -4.15 -6.86
N ALA A 58 4.54 -3.11 -6.74
CA ALA A 58 4.01 -2.66 -5.47
C ALA A 58 3.04 -3.72 -4.92
N THR A 59 3.25 -4.14 -3.68
CA THR A 59 2.34 -5.03 -2.95
C THR A 59 1.18 -4.24 -2.34
N ILE A 60 1.43 -2.98 -1.96
CA ILE A 60 0.41 -2.09 -1.41
C ILE A 60 -0.04 -1.17 -2.54
N VAL A 61 -1.33 -1.25 -2.87
CA VAL A 61 -1.97 -0.34 -3.83
C VAL A 61 -2.85 0.60 -3.02
N ILE A 62 -2.41 1.85 -2.87
CA ILE A 62 -3.24 2.91 -2.27
C ILE A 62 -4.21 3.37 -3.35
N THR A 63 -5.50 3.10 -3.18
CA THR A 63 -6.52 3.53 -4.13
C THR A 63 -6.95 4.96 -3.80
N LYS A 64 -7.33 5.76 -4.81
CA LYS A 64 -7.91 7.10 -4.60
C LYS A 64 -9.13 7.09 -3.66
N LYS A 65 -9.88 5.99 -3.65
CA LYS A 65 -11.02 5.77 -2.74
C LYS A 65 -10.59 5.71 -1.28
N ASP A 66 -9.45 5.08 -0.99
CA ASP A 66 -8.92 4.95 0.37
C ASP A 66 -8.48 6.31 0.91
N ILE A 67 -7.85 7.15 0.08
CA ILE A 67 -7.44 8.50 0.47
C ILE A 67 -8.64 9.35 0.90
N LYS A 68 -9.74 9.32 0.12
CA LYS A 68 -10.96 10.06 0.47
C LYS A 68 -11.54 9.59 1.79
N LEU A 69 -11.50 8.27 2.04
CA LEU A 69 -11.98 7.67 3.27
C LEU A 69 -11.14 8.13 4.48
N PHE A 70 -9.81 8.05 4.40
CA PHE A 70 -8.91 8.51 5.45
C PHE A 70 -9.12 9.99 5.78
N PHE A 71 -9.27 10.85 4.77
CA PHE A 71 -9.49 12.27 4.97
C PHE A 71 -10.82 12.54 5.68
N MET A 72 -11.89 11.85 5.26
CA MET A 72 -13.21 11.99 5.88
C MET A 72 -13.21 11.57 7.35
N TYR A 73 -12.64 10.41 7.68
CA TYR A 73 -12.54 9.96 9.07
C TYR A 73 -11.58 10.82 9.90
N GLY A 74 -10.49 11.29 9.30
CA GLY A 74 -9.56 12.22 9.93
C GLY A 74 -10.24 13.52 10.35
N ALA A 75 -11.08 14.10 9.48
CA ALA A 75 -11.83 15.31 9.79
C ALA A 75 -12.81 15.09 10.96
N ILE A 76 -13.54 13.97 10.99
CA ILE A 76 -14.45 13.63 12.08
C ILE A 76 -13.69 13.49 13.41
N ALA A 77 -12.56 12.77 13.40
CA ALA A 77 -11.74 12.58 14.60
C ALA A 77 -11.23 13.94 15.13
N LEU A 78 -10.77 14.82 14.24
CA LEU A 78 -10.26 16.14 14.60
C LEU A 78 -11.37 17.02 15.22
N LEU A 79 -12.55 17.07 14.60
CA LEU A 79 -13.70 17.80 15.14
C LEU A 79 -14.11 17.26 16.51
N SER A 80 -14.19 15.93 16.65
CA SER A 80 -14.54 15.30 17.93
C SER A 80 -13.52 15.63 19.03
N GLY A 81 -12.22 15.62 18.71
CA GLY A 81 -11.15 16.00 19.64
C GLY A 81 -11.20 17.47 20.05
N LEU A 82 -11.53 18.39 19.13
CA LEU A 82 -11.69 19.80 19.44
C LEU A 82 -12.88 20.04 20.39
N ILE A 83 -14.00 19.38 20.15
CA ILE A 83 -15.18 19.46 21.04
C ILE A 83 -14.83 18.97 22.44
N ILE A 84 -14.21 17.80 22.55
CA ILE A 84 -13.79 17.23 23.83
C ILE A 84 -12.81 18.17 24.55
N ARG A 85 -11.87 18.78 23.82
CA ARG A 85 -10.92 19.74 24.38
C ARG A 85 -11.61 20.95 25.01
N GLU A 86 -12.59 21.53 24.32
CA GLU A 86 -13.32 22.69 24.85
C GLU A 86 -14.21 22.32 26.04
N ILE A 87 -14.81 21.13 26.05
CA ILE A 87 -15.57 20.62 27.20
C ILE A 87 -14.65 20.45 28.41
N LEU A 88 -13.51 19.79 28.26
CA LEU A 88 -12.55 19.56 29.35
C LEU A 88 -12.04 20.88 29.95
N LYS A 89 -11.70 21.86 29.11
CA LYS A 89 -11.30 23.19 29.60
C LYS A 89 -12.38 23.83 30.45
N ARG A 90 -13.64 23.75 30.02
CA ARG A 90 -14.75 24.36 30.75
C ARG A 90 -14.98 23.71 32.12
N PHE A 91 -14.84 22.38 32.21
CA PHE A 91 -14.98 21.65 33.48
C PHE A 91 -13.80 21.82 34.43
N LEU A 92 -12.55 21.89 33.92
CA LEU A 92 -11.35 22.02 34.76
C LEU A 92 -11.07 23.46 35.25
N THR A 93 -11.71 24.46 34.64
CA THR A 93 -11.55 25.88 34.99
C THR A 93 -12.72 26.42 35.82
N THR A 94 -13.63 25.56 36.27
CA THR A 94 -14.68 25.85 37.26
C THR A 94 -14.24 25.31 38.61
#